data_AF-A0A0F0CIY5-F1
#
_entry.id   AF-A0A0F0CIY5-F1
#
_cell.length_a   1.000
_cell.length_b   1.000
_cell.length_c   1.000
_cell.angle_alpha   90.00
_cell.angle_beta   90.00
_cell.angle_gamma   90.00
#
_symmetry.space_group_name_H-M   'P 1'
#
loop_
_entity.id
_entity.type
_entity.pdbx_description
1 polymer ?
#
loop_
_entity_poly.entity_id
_entity_poly.type
_entity_poly.pdbx_seq_one_letter_code
_entity_poly.pdbx_strand_id
1 'polypeptide(L)' 'MQISFNIDEELKKCKTIEELTGKNGLFKRMLKEITEQILDAELSHHLGYEKYL' A
#
# COMPACT_ATOMS: atom_id res chain seq x y z
N MET A 1 -1.62 5.53 9.21
CA MET A 1 -1.79 4.66 8.03
C MET A 1 -2.52 5.45 6.97
N GLN A 2 -1.80 5.95 5.98
CA GLN A 2 -2.36 6.65 4.84
C GLN A 2 -1.90 5.89 3.60
N ILE A 3 -2.84 5.43 2.79
CA ILE A 3 -2.53 4.84 1.49
C ILE A 3 -2.23 5.99 0.53
N SER A 4 -1.13 5.88 -0.21
CA SER A 4 -0.56 6.95 -1.03
C SER A 4 -1.44 7.32 -2.24
N PHE A 5 -2.51 6.58 -2.49
CA PHE A 5 -3.42 6.76 -3.61
C PHE A 5 -4.88 6.59 -3.20
N ASN A 6 -5.78 7.26 -3.94
CA ASN A 6 -7.22 7.19 -3.70
C ASN A 6 -7.79 5.89 -4.30
N ILE A 7 -8.15 4.95 -3.43
CA ILE A 7 -8.71 3.65 -3.80
C ILE A 7 -9.97 3.80 -4.67
N ASP A 8 -10.82 4.79 -4.38
CA ASP A 8 -12.07 5.04 -5.11
C ASP A 8 -11.80 5.49 -6.55
N GLU A 9 -10.80 6.34 -6.76
CA GLU A 9 -10.39 6.77 -8.10
C GLU A 9 -9.71 5.66 -8.89
N GLU A 10 -8.89 4.84 -8.23
CA GLU A 10 -8.24 3.71 -8.89
C GLU A 10 -9.25 2.59 -9.22
N LEU A 11 -10.23 2.32 -8.35
CA LEU A 11 -11.31 1.38 -8.62
C LEU A 11 -12.16 1.79 -9.82
N LYS A 12 -12.41 3.09 -10.02
CA LYS A 12 -13.11 3.61 -11.21
C LYS A 12 -12.32 3.39 -12.51
N LYS A 13 -10.99 3.28 -12.43
CA LYS A 13 -10.12 2.99 -13.58
C LYS A 13 -10.02 1.50 -13.86
N CYS A 14 -10.11 0.66 -12.83
CA CYS A 14 -10.10 -0.80 -12.96
C CYS A 14 -11.41 -1.29 -13.61
N LYS A 15 -11.36 -1.57 -14.92
CA LYS A 15 -12.53 -2.06 -15.68
C LYS A 15 -12.64 -3.58 -15.74
N THR A 16 -11.55 -4.29 -15.43
CA THR A 16 -11.48 -5.76 -15.51
C THR A 16 -10.92 -6.35 -14.23
N ILE A 17 -11.29 -7.61 -13.96
CA ILE A 17 -10.86 -8.36 -12.76
C ILE A 17 -9.32 -8.48 -12.73
N GLU A 18 -8.65 -8.56 -13.88
CA GLU A 18 -7.19 -8.57 -13.98
C GLU A 18 -6.55 -7.25 -13.48
N GLU A 19 -7.18 -6.10 -13.62
CA GLU A 19 -6.65 -4.84 -13.07
C GLU A 19 -6.90 -4.71 -11.56
N LEU A 20 -7.84 -5.47 -11.02
CA LEU A 20 -8.09 -5.54 -9.59
C LEU A 20 -7.13 -6.54 -8.91
N THR A 21 -7.00 -7.75 -9.46
CA THR A 21 -6.35 -8.90 -8.80
C THR A 21 -5.13 -9.45 -9.55
N GLY A 22 -4.82 -8.95 -10.74
CA GLY A 22 -3.70 -9.43 -11.56
C GLY A 22 -2.33 -9.06 -11.01
N LYS A 23 -1.28 -9.35 -11.79
CA LYS A 23 0.12 -9.21 -11.36
C LYS A 23 0.51 -7.81 -10.88
N ASN A 24 -0.16 -6.78 -11.41
CA ASN A 24 -0.04 -5.37 -11.04
C ASN A 24 -1.35 -4.79 -10.51
N GLY A 25 -2.27 -5.65 -10.06
CA GLY A 25 -3.60 -5.26 -9.66
C GLY A 25 -3.62 -4.34 -8.44
N LEU A 26 -4.67 -3.53 -8.35
CA LEU A 26 -4.88 -2.57 -7.27
C LEU A 26 -4.75 -3.22 -5.87
N PHE A 27 -5.30 -4.43 -5.72
CA PHE A 27 -5.27 -5.15 -4.44
C PHE A 27 -3.84 -5.49 -4.00
N LYS A 28 -2.99 -5.91 -4.95
CA LYS A 28 -1.59 -6.23 -4.65
C LYS A 28 -0.79 -4.98 -4.29
N ARG A 29 -1.05 -3.85 -4.96
CA ARG A 29 -0.42 -2.56 -4.63
C ARG A 29 -0.82 -2.08 -3.24
N MET A 30 -2.11 -2.20 -2.91
CA MET A 30 -2.64 -1.87 -1.58
C MET A 30 -2.01 -2.74 -0.50
N LEU A 31 -1.98 -4.06 -0.68
CA LEU A 31 -1.34 -4.98 0.27
C LEU A 31 0.15 -4.69 0.46
N LYS A 32 0.87 -4.37 -0.63
CA LYS A 32 2.29 -3.99 -0.56
C LYS A 32 2.50 -2.76 0.32
N GLU A 33 1.74 -1.69 0.08
CA GLU A 33 1.86 -0.46 0.86
C GLU A 33 1.54 -0.68 2.34
N ILE A 34 0.46 -1.41 2.64
CA ILE A 34 0.09 -1.71 4.04
C ILE A 34 1.21 -2.51 4.71
N THR A 35 1.76 -3.51 4.02
CA THR A 35 2.84 -4.33 4.56
C THR A 35 4.10 -3.50 4.81
N GLU A 36 4.49 -2.63 3.86
CA GLU A 36 5.63 -1.73 4.03
C GLU A 36 5.42 -0.76 5.21
N GLN A 37 4.23 -0.19 5.38
CA GLN A 37 3.91 0.67 6.51
C GLN A 37 3.94 -0.05 7.86
N ILE A 38 3.47 -1.30 7.92
CA ILE A 38 3.55 -2.11 9.15
C ILE A 38 5.01 -2.40 9.49
N LEU A 39 5.82 -2.81 8.51
CA LEU A 39 7.24 -3.07 8.73
C LEU A 39 7.99 -1.80 9.17
N ASP A 40 7.69 -0.65 8.56
CA ASP A 40 8.31 0.63 8.92
C ASP A 40 7.89 1.09 10.33
N ALA A 41 6.62 0.88 10.71
CA ALA A 41 6.13 1.15 12.05
C ALA A 41 6.76 0.21 13.10
N GLU A 42 6.92 -1.08 12.79
CA GLU A 42 7.64 -2.01 13.66
C GLU A 42 9.10 -1.61 13.83
N LEU A 43 9.77 -1.21 12.74
CA LEU A 43 11.16 -0.76 12.77
C LEU A 43 11.31 0.50 13.62
N SER A 44 10.45 1.50 13.40
CA SER A 44 10.44 2.77 14.15
C SER A 44 10.14 2.54 15.64
N HIS A 45 9.24 1.61 15.97
CA HIS A 45 8.93 1.24 17.34
C HIS A 45 10.09 0.50 18.02
N HIS A 46 10.80 -0.37 17.30
CA HIS A 46 11.96 -1.10 17.83
C HIS A 46 13.23 -0.26 17.96
N LEU A 47 13.44 0.71 17.05
CA LEU A 47 14.61 1.58 17.06
C LEU A 47 14.40 2.87 17.87
N GLY A 48 13.14 3.26 18.12
CA GLY A 48 12.79 4.45 18.91
C GLY A 48 12.90 5.77 18.14
N TYR A 49 13.19 5.74 16.84
CA TYR A 49 13.31 6.92 15.98
C TYR A 49 12.74 6.59 14.60
N GLU A 50 12.10 7.58 13.97
CA GLU A 50 11.62 7.43 12.59
C GLU A 50 12.79 7.47 11.59
N LYS A 51 12.58 6.85 10.44
CA LYS A 51 13.55 6.81 9.34
C LYS A 51 13.93 8.25 8.94
N TYR A 52 15.20 8.61 9.10
CA TYR A 52 15.72 9.90 8.62
C TYR A 52 15.71 9.88 7.09
N LEU A 53 14.89 10.75 6.49
CA LEU A 53 14.83 11.01 5.05
C LEU A 53 16.03 11.87 4.61
#